data_AF-A0A9E5EKA5-F1
#
_entry.id   AF-A0A9E5EKA5-F1
#
_cell.length_a   1.000
_cell.length_b   1.000
_cell.length_c   1.000
_cell.angle_alpha   90.00
_cell.angle_beta   90.00
_cell.angle_gamma   90.00
#
_symmetry.space_group_name_H-M   'P 1'
#
loop_
_entity.id
_entity.type
_entity.pdbx_description
1 polymer ?
#
loop_
_entity_poly.entity_id
_entity_poly.type
_entity_poly.pdbx_seq_one_letter_code
_entity_poly.pdbx_strand_id
1 'polypeptide(L)'
;MFHWVFISFLLFPLLLLGRDLNRNGVKDPYEDPSVATEQRIENLLSQMTMEEKTCQLATLYGYGRVLKDKLPTPSWKKEIWKDGIANIDEQLNGIPELGPNSKRNYRTQVEKINPLVWPPSNHAKALNEIQEWFKTQTRLGIPVDFTDEGIRGCNHYRTTAFPSQQGV
;
A
#
# COMPACT_ATOMS: atom_id res chain seq x y z
N MET A 1 37.48 40.65 -24.78
CA MET A 1 37.88 39.22 -24.75
C MET A 1 37.06 38.53 -23.67
N PHE A 2 35.84 38.10 -24.00
CA PHE A 2 34.95 37.39 -23.08
C PHE A 2 34.72 35.99 -23.67
N HIS A 3 35.24 34.98 -22.98
CA HIS A 3 35.04 33.57 -23.30
C HIS A 3 33.63 33.16 -22.89
N TRP A 4 32.81 32.78 -23.87
CA TRP A 4 31.55 32.07 -23.63
C TRP A 4 31.88 30.58 -23.45
N VAL A 5 31.78 30.08 -22.22
CA VAL A 5 31.78 28.64 -21.95
C VAL A 5 30.38 28.12 -22.29
N PHE A 6 30.28 27.39 -23.40
CA PHE A 6 29.11 26.55 -23.68
C PHE A 6 29.12 25.37 -22.69
N ILE A 7 28.40 25.52 -21.58
CA ILE A 7 28.00 24.36 -20.77
C ILE A 7 26.92 23.64 -21.57
N SER A 8 27.32 22.59 -22.29
CA SER A 8 26.40 21.61 -22.86
C SER A 8 25.71 20.89 -21.71
N PHE A 9 24.56 21.42 -21.28
CA PHE A 9 23.58 20.61 -20.57
C PHE A 9 23.04 19.60 -21.57
N LEU A 10 23.69 18.44 -21.64
CA LEU A 10 23.02 17.21 -22.03
C LEU A 10 21.92 16.95 -21.00
N LEU A 11 20.79 17.63 -21.17
CA LEU A 11 19.47 17.16 -20.78
C LEU A 11 19.24 15.85 -21.56
N PHE A 12 19.87 14.77 -21.09
CA PHE A 12 19.42 13.43 -21.43
C PHE A 12 17.96 13.37 -20.98
N PRO A 13 17.02 13.04 -21.88
CA PRO A 13 15.61 13.15 -21.60
C PRO A 13 15.26 12.13 -20.53
N LEU A 14 15.01 12.61 -19.30
CA LEU A 14 14.43 11.86 -18.19
C LEU A 14 12.95 11.50 -18.44
N LEU A 15 12.56 11.37 -19.71
CA LEU A 15 11.20 11.28 -20.21
C LEU A 15 10.94 9.98 -21.00
N LEU A 16 11.89 9.04 -21.00
CA LEU A 16 11.74 7.71 -21.59
C LEU A 16 12.19 6.54 -20.69
N LEU A 17 12.35 6.76 -19.38
CA LEU A 17 12.33 5.63 -18.45
C LEU A 17 10.87 5.26 -18.19
N GLY A 18 10.42 4.17 -18.82
CA GLY A 18 9.23 3.47 -18.36
C GLY A 18 9.33 3.15 -16.86
N ARG A 19 8.19 2.86 -16.24
CA ARG A 19 8.07 2.57 -14.82
C ARG A 19 8.80 1.25 -14.47
N ASP A 20 10.10 1.30 -14.24
CA ASP A 20 10.93 0.15 -13.82
C ASP A 20 10.66 -0.13 -12.33
N LEU A 21 9.65 -0.97 -12.06
CA LEU A 21 9.16 -1.30 -10.72
C LEU A 21 10.11 -2.23 -9.99
N ASN A 22 10.74 -3.17 -10.72
CA ASN A 22 11.68 -4.12 -10.10
C ASN A 22 13.12 -3.60 -10.00
N ARG A 23 13.43 -2.50 -10.69
CA ARG A 23 14.75 -1.82 -10.74
C ARG A 23 15.81 -2.69 -11.42
N ASN A 24 15.44 -3.45 -12.45
CA ASN A 24 16.39 -4.28 -13.20
C ASN A 24 17.01 -3.55 -14.41
N GLY A 25 16.61 -2.30 -14.66
CA GLY A 25 17.11 -1.47 -15.77
C GLY A 25 16.44 -1.77 -17.12
N VAL A 26 15.42 -2.62 -17.15
CA VAL A 26 14.64 -3.01 -18.33
C VAL A 26 13.16 -2.75 -18.03
N LYS A 27 12.42 -2.24 -19.02
CA LYS A 27 10.96 -2.13 -18.90
C LYS A 27 10.35 -3.51 -19.19
N ASP A 28 9.99 -4.24 -18.15
CA ASP A 28 9.39 -5.56 -18.30
C ASP A 28 7.94 -5.47 -18.79
N PRO A 29 7.42 -6.50 -19.50
CA PRO A 29 6.03 -6.53 -19.95
C PRO A 29 5.02 -6.20 -18.84
N TYR A 30 5.19 -6.74 -17.62
CA TYR A 30 4.22 -6.51 -16.53
C TYR A 30 4.09 -5.02 -16.12
N GLU A 31 5.14 -4.24 -16.35
CA GLU A 31 5.25 -2.81 -16.02
C GLU A 31 4.65 -1.91 -17.12
N ASP A 32 4.43 -2.46 -18.31
CA ASP A 32 3.93 -1.71 -19.46
C ASP A 32 2.40 -1.81 -19.57
N PRO A 33 1.65 -0.72 -19.32
CA PRO A 33 0.19 -0.73 -19.44
C PRO A 33 -0.31 -0.88 -20.89
N SER A 34 0.57 -0.74 -21.91
CA SER A 34 0.21 -0.95 -23.31
C SER A 34 0.24 -2.43 -23.74
N VAL A 35 0.84 -3.30 -22.93
CA VAL A 35 0.88 -4.75 -23.15
C VAL A 35 -0.43 -5.38 -22.66
N ALA A 36 -0.89 -6.43 -23.34
CA ALA A 36 -2.11 -7.16 -22.98
C ALA A 36 -2.02 -7.72 -21.54
N THR A 37 -3.13 -7.65 -20.81
CA THR A 37 -3.20 -8.03 -19.38
C THR A 37 -2.67 -9.44 -19.13
N GLU A 38 -3.00 -10.41 -19.97
CA GLU A 38 -2.58 -11.80 -19.83
C GLU A 38 -1.06 -11.95 -19.94
N GLN A 39 -0.44 -11.25 -20.89
CA GLN A 39 1.03 -11.24 -21.04
C GLN A 39 1.71 -10.57 -19.86
N ARG A 40 1.09 -9.53 -19.29
CA ARG A 40 1.58 -8.86 -18.07
C ARG A 40 1.54 -9.80 -16.86
N ILE A 41 0.45 -10.55 -16.72
CA ILE A 41 0.27 -11.55 -15.66
C ILE A 41 1.29 -12.68 -15.80
N GLU A 42 1.41 -13.28 -16.99
CA GLU A 42 2.35 -14.37 -17.25
C GLU A 42 3.80 -13.94 -16.99
N ASN A 43 4.17 -12.75 -17.48
CA ASN A 43 5.50 -12.20 -17.23
C ASN A 43 5.74 -11.97 -15.73
N LEU A 44 4.83 -11.34 -15.00
CA LEU A 44 4.97 -11.14 -13.56
C LEU A 44 5.10 -12.47 -12.79
N LEU A 45 4.20 -13.42 -13.04
CA LEU A 45 4.20 -14.73 -12.36
C LEU A 45 5.45 -15.55 -12.65
N SER A 46 6.03 -15.40 -13.84
CA SER A 46 7.29 -16.05 -14.22
C SER A 46 8.49 -15.50 -13.44
N GLN A 47 8.44 -14.24 -13.03
CA GLN A 47 9.49 -13.58 -12.26
C GLN A 47 9.38 -13.82 -10.75
N MET A 48 8.22 -14.23 -10.24
CA MET A 48 7.99 -14.40 -8.81
C MET A 48 8.62 -15.68 -8.23
N THR A 49 9.20 -15.58 -7.04
CA THR A 49 9.59 -16.75 -6.23
C THR A 49 8.34 -17.45 -5.67
N MET A 50 8.53 -18.63 -5.07
CA MET A 50 7.41 -19.32 -4.43
C MET A 50 6.89 -18.54 -3.23
N GLU A 51 7.76 -17.92 -2.46
CA GLU A 51 7.43 -17.10 -1.28
C GLU A 51 6.63 -15.85 -1.64
N GLU A 52 7.00 -15.17 -2.73
CA GLU A 52 6.23 -14.03 -3.23
C GLU A 52 4.83 -14.49 -3.70
N LYS A 53 4.73 -15.65 -4.36
CA LYS A 53 3.44 -16.23 -4.80
C LYS A 53 2.54 -16.56 -3.63
N THR A 54 3.07 -17.18 -2.58
CA THR A 54 2.27 -17.51 -1.39
C THR A 54 1.80 -16.24 -0.67
N CYS A 55 2.63 -15.19 -0.61
CA CYS A 55 2.21 -13.91 -0.02
C CYS A 55 1.13 -13.19 -0.83
N GLN A 56 1.08 -13.39 -2.15
CA GLN A 56 -0.03 -12.90 -2.99
C GLN A 56 -1.35 -13.68 -2.79
N LEU A 57 -1.38 -14.70 -1.93
CA LEU A 57 -2.59 -15.42 -1.54
C LEU A 57 -2.99 -15.13 -0.08
N ALA A 58 -2.34 -14.16 0.56
CA ALA A 58 -2.53 -13.83 1.96
C ALA A 58 -3.13 -12.44 2.17
N THR A 59 -3.93 -12.32 3.23
CA THR A 59 -4.42 -11.05 3.77
C THR A 59 -3.75 -10.81 5.12
N LEU A 60 -3.18 -9.62 5.29
CA LEU A 60 -2.64 -9.14 6.55
C LEU A 60 -3.65 -8.21 7.24
N TYR A 61 -4.03 -8.49 8.48
CA TYR A 61 -4.89 -7.56 9.22
C TYR A 61 -4.12 -6.33 9.68
N GLY A 62 -4.77 -5.18 9.51
CA GLY A 62 -4.22 -3.86 9.70
C GLY A 62 -3.87 -3.46 11.13
N TYR A 63 -3.40 -2.22 11.29
CA TYR A 63 -2.90 -1.69 12.55
C TYR A 63 -3.90 -1.85 13.70
N GLY A 64 -3.43 -2.36 14.82
CA GLY A 64 -4.25 -2.60 16.02
C GLY A 64 -4.95 -3.96 16.02
N ARG A 65 -4.72 -4.78 14.99
CA ARG A 65 -5.03 -6.21 14.92
C ARG A 65 -3.71 -6.99 14.84
N VAL A 66 -3.28 -7.38 13.64
CA VAL A 66 -2.00 -8.10 13.43
C VAL A 66 -0.84 -7.13 13.21
N LEU A 67 -1.02 -6.11 12.37
CA LEU A 67 0.01 -5.10 12.17
C LEU A 67 0.25 -4.30 13.46
N LYS A 68 1.51 -4.28 13.89
CA LYS A 68 1.96 -3.56 15.09
C LYS A 68 2.30 -2.10 14.80
N ASP A 69 2.76 -1.82 13.59
CA ASP A 69 3.15 -0.50 13.16
C ASP A 69 2.02 0.16 12.35
N LYS A 70 1.87 1.47 12.51
CA LYS A 70 0.91 2.25 11.73
C LYS A 70 1.36 2.46 10.29
N LEU A 71 2.68 2.61 10.12
CA LEU A 71 3.37 2.91 8.87
C LEU A 71 4.57 1.96 8.74
N PRO A 72 5.15 1.82 7.55
CA PRO A 72 6.28 0.93 7.34
C PRO A 72 7.48 1.33 8.21
N THR A 73 8.14 0.33 8.79
CA THR A 73 9.33 0.51 9.63
C THR A 73 10.50 -0.32 9.09
N PRO A 74 11.75 -0.06 9.51
CA PRO A 74 12.88 -0.90 9.11
C PRO A 74 12.70 -2.39 9.48
N SER A 75 11.91 -2.71 10.51
CA SER A 75 11.63 -4.10 10.90
C SER A 75 10.76 -4.84 9.88
N TRP A 76 9.99 -4.15 9.03
CA TRP A 76 9.19 -4.82 7.99
C TRP A 76 10.05 -5.66 7.02
N LYS A 77 11.33 -5.32 6.85
CA LYS A 77 12.28 -6.13 6.05
C LYS A 77 12.61 -7.49 6.69
N LYS A 78 12.15 -7.76 7.91
CA LYS A 78 12.31 -9.03 8.63
C LYS A 78 10.98 -9.78 8.78
N GLU A 79 9.88 -9.21 8.31
CA GLU A 79 8.54 -9.79 8.41
C GLU A 79 8.24 -10.69 7.21
N ILE A 80 7.16 -11.46 7.27
CA ILE A 80 6.77 -12.38 6.19
C ILE A 80 6.42 -11.64 4.89
N TRP A 81 5.85 -10.44 4.98
CA TRP A 81 5.49 -9.58 3.83
C TRP A 81 6.65 -8.73 3.30
N LYS A 82 7.90 -9.02 3.69
CA LYS A 82 9.08 -8.24 3.29
C LYS A 82 9.26 -8.14 1.77
N ASP A 83 8.76 -9.11 1.01
CA ASP A 83 8.82 -9.17 -0.46
C ASP A 83 7.49 -8.83 -1.13
N GLY A 84 6.47 -8.42 -0.36
CA GLY A 84 5.13 -8.12 -0.84
C GLY A 84 4.05 -8.91 -0.10
N ILE A 85 2.80 -8.45 -0.24
CA ILE A 85 1.59 -9.16 0.19
C ILE A 85 0.44 -8.75 -0.72
N ALA A 86 -0.57 -9.60 -0.90
CA ALA A 86 -1.70 -9.26 -1.75
C ALA A 86 -2.55 -8.14 -1.15
N ASN A 87 -2.88 -8.25 0.13
CA ASN A 87 -3.87 -7.37 0.74
C ASN A 87 -3.54 -7.02 2.20
N ILE A 88 -3.84 -5.79 2.59
CA ILE A 88 -3.94 -5.40 4.00
C ILE A 88 -5.37 -4.99 4.31
N ASP A 89 -6.02 -5.76 5.17
CA ASP A 89 -7.42 -5.55 5.54
C ASP A 89 -7.56 -4.61 6.75
N GLU A 90 -8.55 -3.72 6.70
CA GLU A 90 -8.90 -2.79 7.79
C GLU A 90 -7.73 -1.88 8.24
N GLN A 91 -6.79 -1.56 7.33
CA GLN A 91 -5.60 -0.78 7.67
C GLN A 91 -5.95 0.63 8.15
N LEU A 92 -5.57 0.93 9.40
CA LEU A 92 -5.77 2.22 10.05
C LEU A 92 -7.23 2.69 10.09
N ASN A 93 -8.22 1.79 10.05
CA ASN A 93 -9.64 2.17 10.01
C ASN A 93 -10.16 2.82 11.31
N GLY A 94 -9.36 2.83 12.38
CA GLY A 94 -9.71 3.46 13.66
C GLY A 94 -10.81 2.75 14.43
N ILE A 95 -11.15 1.53 14.02
CA ILE A 95 -11.99 0.62 14.79
C ILE A 95 -11.03 -0.25 15.62
N PRO A 96 -11.00 -0.11 16.96
CA PRO A 96 -10.15 -0.93 17.80
C PRO A 96 -10.62 -2.39 17.69
N GLU A 97 -9.73 -3.34 17.96
CA GLU A 97 -10.15 -4.71 18.26
C GLU A 97 -11.33 -4.68 19.23
N LEU A 98 -12.45 -5.30 18.84
CA LEU A 98 -13.56 -5.61 19.73
C LEU A 98 -13.19 -6.79 20.63
N GLY A 99 -11.96 -6.81 21.16
CA GLY A 99 -11.53 -7.77 22.15
C GLY A 99 -12.10 -7.43 23.54
N PRO A 100 -12.19 -8.39 24.46
CA PRO A 100 -12.72 -8.16 25.82
C PRO A 100 -11.98 -7.07 26.61
N ASN A 101 -10.76 -6.71 26.19
CA ASN A 101 -9.94 -5.63 26.76
C ASN A 101 -10.09 -4.28 26.02
N SER A 102 -10.97 -4.20 25.02
CA SER A 102 -11.29 -2.97 24.29
C SER A 102 -11.85 -1.93 25.26
N LYS A 103 -10.99 -0.99 25.68
CA LYS A 103 -11.41 0.08 26.59
C LYS A 103 -12.43 0.94 25.85
N ARG A 104 -13.68 0.97 26.33
CA ARG A 104 -14.78 1.84 25.83
C ARG A 104 -14.33 3.29 25.53
N ASN A 105 -13.31 3.78 26.22
CA ASN A 105 -12.73 5.12 26.06
C ASN A 105 -11.89 5.31 24.79
N TYR A 106 -11.71 4.28 23.95
CA TYR A 106 -10.99 4.39 22.68
C TYR A 106 -11.74 5.29 21.69
N ARG A 107 -13.07 5.18 21.61
CA ARG A 107 -13.91 5.98 20.69
C ARG A 107 -13.76 7.49 20.87
N THR A 108 -13.51 7.96 22.10
CA THR A 108 -13.30 9.38 22.40
C THR A 108 -11.85 9.84 22.24
N GLN A 109 -10.92 8.92 21.96
CA GLN A 109 -9.48 9.19 21.89
C GLN A 109 -8.83 8.68 20.60
N VAL A 110 -9.59 8.19 19.62
CA VAL A 110 -9.06 7.59 18.38
C VAL A 110 -8.06 8.53 17.70
N GLU A 111 -8.41 9.81 17.54
CA GLU A 111 -7.55 10.80 16.88
C GLU A 111 -6.26 11.08 17.66
N LYS A 112 -6.32 11.03 19.01
CA LYS A 112 -5.14 11.19 19.87
C LYS A 112 -4.23 9.96 19.79
N ILE A 113 -4.80 8.77 19.72
CA ILE A 113 -4.07 7.50 19.67
C ILE A 113 -3.49 7.28 18.28
N ASN A 114 -4.27 7.57 17.24
CA ASN A 114 -3.93 7.39 15.84
C ASN A 114 -4.33 8.64 15.04
N PRO A 115 -3.46 9.66 14.94
CA PRO A 115 -3.75 10.88 14.18
C PRO A 115 -3.79 10.65 12.67
N LEU A 116 -3.40 9.46 12.20
CA LEU A 116 -3.44 9.10 10.78
C LEU A 116 -4.84 8.77 10.29
N VAL A 117 -5.80 8.51 11.19
CA VAL A 117 -7.17 8.14 10.81
C VAL A 117 -8.01 9.35 10.38
N TRP A 118 -7.70 10.55 10.88
CA TRP A 118 -8.52 11.74 10.71
C TRP A 118 -7.68 13.03 10.63
N PRO A 119 -8.05 14.00 9.78
CA PRO A 119 -9.09 13.96 8.74
C PRO A 119 -8.86 12.85 7.71
N PRO A 120 -9.85 12.50 6.84
CA PRO A 120 -9.70 11.39 5.88
C PRO A 120 -8.47 11.53 4.97
N SER A 121 -8.02 12.76 4.71
CA SER A 121 -6.79 13.02 3.96
C SER A 121 -5.53 12.51 4.64
N ASN A 122 -5.50 12.39 5.97
CA ASN A 122 -4.38 11.76 6.68
C ASN A 122 -4.35 10.25 6.42
N HIS A 123 -5.51 9.60 6.38
CA HIS A 123 -5.60 8.16 6.11
C HIS A 123 -5.14 7.85 4.69
N ALA A 124 -5.63 8.62 3.71
CA ALA A 124 -5.19 8.51 2.33
C ALA A 124 -3.67 8.70 2.18
N LYS A 125 -3.07 9.68 2.88
CA LYS A 125 -1.61 9.89 2.89
C LYS A 125 -0.87 8.69 3.50
N ALA A 126 -1.38 8.14 4.60
CA ALA A 126 -0.79 6.98 5.26
C ALA A 126 -0.83 5.74 4.35
N LEU A 127 -1.96 5.48 3.68
CA LEU A 127 -2.05 4.36 2.72
C LEU A 127 -1.13 4.56 1.53
N ASN A 128 -0.98 5.79 1.03
CA ASN A 128 -0.03 6.10 -0.04
C ASN A 128 1.42 5.86 0.38
N GLU A 129 1.77 6.16 1.64
CA GLU A 129 3.11 5.88 2.18
C GLU A 129 3.37 4.37 2.27
N ILE A 130 2.39 3.60 2.75
CA ILE A 130 2.47 2.13 2.76
C ILE A 130 2.61 1.59 1.34
N GLN A 131 1.82 2.12 0.40
CA GLN A 131 1.89 1.69 -0.99
C GLN A 131 3.24 2.03 -1.64
N GLU A 132 3.81 3.20 -1.32
CA GLU A 132 5.13 3.58 -1.79
C GLU A 132 6.20 2.63 -1.26
N TRP A 133 6.08 2.18 -0.01
CA TRP A 133 6.98 1.17 0.53
C TRP A 133 6.88 -0.15 -0.24
N PHE A 134 5.69 -0.66 -0.53
CA PHE A 134 5.55 -1.91 -1.30
C PHE A 134 6.14 -1.77 -2.71
N LYS A 135 5.89 -0.66 -3.41
CA LYS A 135 6.47 -0.42 -4.75
C LYS A 135 8.00 -0.27 -4.72
N THR A 136 8.55 0.41 -3.72
CA THR A 136 9.97 0.81 -3.73
C THR A 136 10.89 -0.06 -2.90
N GLN A 137 10.36 -0.85 -1.96
CA GLN A 137 11.15 -1.66 -1.04
C GLN A 137 11.00 -3.16 -1.27
N THR A 138 10.04 -3.61 -2.09
CA THR A 138 9.90 -5.03 -2.49
C THR A 138 10.45 -5.24 -3.88
N ARG A 139 11.00 -6.44 -4.14
CA ARG A 139 11.77 -6.73 -5.36
C ARG A 139 11.01 -6.45 -6.65
N LEU A 140 9.74 -6.85 -6.76
CA LEU A 140 8.92 -6.70 -7.98
C LEU A 140 8.03 -5.45 -7.97
N GLY A 141 8.03 -4.68 -6.88
CA GLY A 141 7.25 -3.44 -6.79
C GLY A 141 5.74 -3.64 -6.97
N ILE A 142 5.23 -4.84 -6.68
CA ILE A 142 3.80 -5.16 -6.79
C ILE A 142 3.04 -4.32 -5.75
N PRO A 143 2.02 -3.53 -6.16
CA PRO A 143 1.22 -2.77 -5.23
C PRO A 143 0.41 -3.69 -4.31
N VAL A 144 0.22 -3.28 -3.07
CA VAL A 144 -0.68 -3.94 -2.13
C VAL A 144 -2.11 -3.44 -2.32
N ASP A 145 -3.09 -4.33 -2.18
CA ASP A 145 -4.50 -3.96 -2.08
C ASP A 145 -4.87 -3.56 -0.64
N PHE A 146 -5.92 -2.75 -0.49
CA PHE A 146 -6.46 -2.37 0.81
C PHE A 146 -7.97 -2.64 0.83
N THR A 147 -8.38 -3.56 1.70
CA THR A 147 -9.80 -3.84 1.94
C THR A 147 -10.25 -3.27 3.28
N ASP A 148 -11.56 -3.05 3.40
CA ASP A 148 -12.23 -2.72 4.65
C ASP A 148 -13.67 -3.21 4.57
N GLU A 149 -14.31 -3.34 5.73
CA GLU A 149 -15.71 -3.75 5.79
C GLU A 149 -16.62 -2.65 5.24
N GLY A 150 -17.64 -3.04 4.46
CA GLY A 150 -18.48 -2.09 3.72
C GLY A 150 -19.98 -2.36 3.80
N ILE A 151 -20.40 -3.34 4.59
CA ILE A 151 -21.75 -3.91 4.54
C ILE A 151 -22.86 -2.87 4.71
N ARG A 152 -22.66 -1.81 5.49
CA ARG A 152 -23.67 -0.76 5.73
C ARG A 152 -23.05 0.63 5.80
N GLY A 153 -22.21 0.91 4.81
CA GLY A 153 -21.25 2.01 4.84
C GLY A 153 -19.87 1.52 5.24
N CYS A 154 -18.85 2.32 4.91
CA CYS A 154 -17.45 2.01 5.17
C CYS A 154 -17.21 1.88 6.68
N ASN A 155 -16.57 0.79 7.13
CA ASN A 155 -16.28 0.51 8.53
C ASN A 155 -15.05 1.26 9.05
N HIS A 156 -15.13 2.59 8.98
CA HIS A 156 -14.02 3.46 9.31
C HIS A 156 -14.46 4.53 10.31
N TYR A 157 -13.53 5.01 11.13
CA TYR A 157 -13.78 6.08 12.07
C TYR A 157 -14.39 7.30 11.36
N ARG A 158 -15.51 7.80 11.93
CA ARG A 158 -16.28 8.96 11.45
C ARG A 158 -16.95 8.83 10.08
N THR A 159 -17.11 7.63 9.53
CA THR A 159 -17.95 7.43 8.33
C THR A 159 -19.43 7.35 8.68
N THR A 160 -20.28 7.56 7.66
CA THR A 160 -21.72 7.36 7.76
C THR A 160 -22.04 5.87 7.90
N ALA A 161 -22.83 5.53 8.93
CA ALA A 161 -23.39 4.19 9.11
C ALA A 161 -24.87 4.18 8.66
N PHE A 162 -25.17 3.34 7.68
CA PHE A 162 -26.53 3.12 7.18
C PHE A 162 -27.25 2.02 7.99
N PRO A 163 -28.59 1.93 7.89
CA PRO A 163 -29.34 0.78 8.42
C PRO A 163 -28.78 -0.55 7.89
N SER A 164 -28.96 -1.62 8.65
CA SER A 164 -28.61 -2.96 8.18
C SER A 164 -29.50 -3.38 7.01
N GLN A 165 -28.99 -4.25 6.14
CA GLN A 165 -29.73 -4.76 4.98
C GLN A 165 -31.05 -5.44 5.33
N GLN A 166 -31.16 -6.02 6.53
CA GLN A 166 -32.41 -6.66 6.96
C GLN A 166 -33.55 -5.65 7.17
N GLY A 167 -33.23 -4.35 7.28
CA GLY A 167 -34.18 -3.27 7.52
C GLY A 167 -34.44 -2.36 6.31
N VAL A 168 -33.96 -2.72 5.10
CA VAL A 168 -34.14 -1.98 3.84
C VAL A 168 -34.66 -2.94 2.78
#